data_AF-A0A8T3TQ17-F1
#
_entry.id   AF-A0A8T3TQ17-F1
#
_cell.length_a   1.000
_cell.length_b   1.000
_cell.length_c   1.000
_cell.angle_alpha   90.00
_cell.angle_beta   90.00
_cell.angle_gamma   90.00
#
_symmetry.space_group_name_H-M   'P 1'
#
loop_
_entity.id
_entity.type
_entity.pdbx_description
1 polymer ?
#
loop_
_entity_poly.entity_id
_entity_poly.type
_entity_poly.pdbx_seq_one_letter_code
_entity_poly.pdbx_strand_id
1 'polypeptide(L)'
;MSDGLRPPGSGLAAMRIGLEFGGADDFADSFERAMAKGGEQGASLVAALDRGDLSIHLPRVDGPCWNSVPLFHLHRGEIPSDIDWATTSGILEKLERYR
;
A
#
# COMPACT_ATOMS: atom_id res chain seq x y z
N MET A 1 -11.72 14.43 -0.02
CA MET A 1 -10.69 15.04 0.84
C MET A 1 -10.03 13.89 1.56
N SER A 2 -8.94 13.42 0.98
CA SER A 2 -8.31 12.12 1.26
C SER A 2 -6.85 12.34 1.71
N ASP A 3 -6.55 13.52 2.28
CA ASP A 3 -5.19 13.92 2.65
C ASP A 3 -4.54 12.96 3.65
N GLY A 4 -5.34 12.20 4.42
CA GLY A 4 -4.82 11.23 5.39
C GLY A 4 -4.20 9.96 4.79
N LEU A 5 -4.53 9.59 3.55
CA LEU A 5 -3.95 8.41 2.89
C LEU A 5 -2.70 8.74 2.07
N ARG A 6 -2.31 10.01 2.01
CA ARG A 6 -1.20 10.42 1.16
C ARG A 6 0.11 9.84 1.67
N PRO A 7 0.92 9.22 0.80
CA PRO A 7 2.26 8.81 1.16
C PRO A 7 3.14 10.03 1.47
N PRO A 8 4.33 9.80 2.07
CA PRO A 8 5.36 10.82 2.19
C PRO A 8 5.65 11.49 0.83
N GLY A 9 5.99 12.78 0.84
CA GLY A 9 6.25 13.52 -0.41
C GLY A 9 7.53 13.12 -1.16
N SER A 10 8.36 12.26 -0.56
CA SER A 10 9.61 11.78 -1.14
C SER A 10 10.00 10.41 -0.56
N GLY A 11 11.05 9.79 -1.11
CA GLY A 11 11.52 8.47 -0.68
C GLY A 11 10.94 7.32 -1.48
N LEU A 12 11.33 6.10 -1.12
CA LEU A 12 11.08 4.91 -1.93
C LEU A 12 9.59 4.56 -2.01
N ALA A 13 8.84 4.72 -0.91
CA ALA A 13 7.39 4.53 -0.90
C ALA A 13 6.69 5.50 -1.86
N ALA A 14 7.05 6.79 -1.81
CA ALA A 14 6.51 7.82 -2.71
C ALA A 14 6.81 7.51 -4.18
N MET A 15 8.06 7.11 -4.47
CA MET A 15 8.48 6.73 -5.81
C MET A 15 7.70 5.52 -6.33
N ARG A 16 7.62 4.44 -5.54
CA ARG A 16 6.88 3.22 -5.94
C ARG A 16 5.39 3.49 -6.11
N ILE A 17 4.78 4.29 -5.23
CA ILE A 17 3.38 4.68 -5.39
C ILE A 17 3.18 5.46 -6.70
N GLY A 18 4.08 6.38 -7.03
CA GLY A 18 4.02 7.10 -8.31
C GLY A 18 4.11 6.18 -9.53
N LEU A 19 4.94 5.13 -9.47
CA LEU A 19 5.09 4.16 -10.56
C LEU A 19 3.85 3.26 -10.73
N GLU A 20 3.30 2.75 -9.63
CA GLU A 20 2.25 1.72 -9.69
C GLU A 20 0.83 2.29 -9.76
N PHE A 21 0.61 3.47 -9.18
CA PHE A 21 -0.73 4.08 -9.09
C PHE A 21 -0.85 5.36 -9.90
N GLY A 22 0.23 5.91 -10.46
CA GLY A 22 0.24 7.15 -11.22
C GLY A 22 0.46 8.42 -10.38
N GLY A 23 0.33 8.31 -9.05
CA GLY A 23 0.57 9.43 -8.13
C GLY A 23 -0.04 9.20 -6.75
N ALA A 24 0.24 10.12 -5.83
CA ALA A 24 -0.26 10.07 -4.46
C ALA A 24 -1.80 10.15 -4.38
N ASP A 25 -2.41 10.97 -5.24
CA ASP A 25 -3.87 11.18 -5.24
C ASP A 25 -4.60 9.99 -5.85
N ASP A 26 -4.10 9.46 -6.96
CA ASP A 26 -4.65 8.25 -7.59
C ASP A 26 -4.53 7.02 -6.68
N PHE A 27 -3.44 6.94 -5.91
CA PHE A 27 -3.29 5.95 -4.86
C PHE A 27 -4.33 6.11 -3.76
N ALA A 28 -4.48 7.30 -3.18
CA ALA A 28 -5.45 7.56 -2.11
C ALA A 28 -6.87 7.20 -2.56
N ASP A 29 -7.27 7.65 -3.75
CA ASP A 29 -8.56 7.34 -4.35
C ASP A 29 -8.76 5.83 -4.56
N SER A 30 -7.72 5.12 -5.04
CA SER A 30 -7.77 3.68 -5.25
C SER A 30 -7.88 2.91 -3.94
N PHE A 31 -7.17 3.36 -2.90
CA PHE A 31 -7.20 2.75 -1.58
C PHE A 31 -8.53 3.00 -0.86
N GLU A 32 -9.12 4.20 -0.96
CA GLU A 32 -10.47 4.48 -0.44
C GLU A 32 -11.52 3.58 -1.10
N ARG A 33 -11.46 3.44 -2.43
CA ARG A 33 -12.36 2.53 -3.17
C ARG A 33 -12.17 1.08 -2.73
N ALA A 34 -10.93 0.65 -2.52
CA ALA A 34 -10.63 -0.69 -2.05
C ALA A 34 -11.20 -0.94 -0.65
N MET A 35 -10.95 -0.04 0.31
CA MET A 35 -11.52 -0.14 1.67
C MET A 35 -13.06 -0.16 1.63
N ALA A 36 -13.68 0.67 0.79
CA ALA A 36 -15.14 0.67 0.60
C ALA A 36 -15.65 -0.67 0.06
N LYS A 37 -14.93 -1.28 -0.89
CA LYS A 37 -15.25 -2.60 -1.45
C LYS A 37 -15.01 -3.74 -0.44
N GLY A 38 -13.97 -3.65 0.39
CA GLY A 38 -13.65 -4.61 1.44
C GLY A 38 -14.61 -4.59 2.62
N GLY A 39 -15.31 -3.47 2.83
CA GLY A 39 -16.25 -3.30 3.93
C GLY A 39 -15.58 -3.50 5.29
N GLU A 40 -16.17 -4.34 6.14
CA GLU A 40 -15.60 -4.67 7.46
C GLU A 40 -14.22 -5.35 7.38
N GLN A 41 -13.88 -5.97 6.24
CA GLN A 41 -12.59 -6.65 6.07
C GLN A 41 -11.43 -5.71 5.74
N GLY A 42 -11.69 -4.44 5.42
CA GLY A 42 -10.64 -3.48 5.06
C GLY A 42 -9.89 -3.80 3.77
N ALA A 43 -8.71 -3.20 3.61
CA ALA A 43 -7.81 -3.42 2.48
C ALA A 43 -6.34 -3.35 2.94
N SER A 44 -5.47 -4.09 2.27
CA SER A 44 -4.03 -4.11 2.56
C SER A 44 -3.23 -3.52 1.40
N LEU A 45 -2.24 -2.69 1.69
CA LEU A 45 -1.17 -2.43 0.74
C LEU A 45 -0.17 -3.59 0.82
N VAL A 46 0.19 -4.18 -0.31
CA VAL A 46 1.14 -5.28 -0.38
C VAL A 46 2.24 -4.97 -1.39
N ALA A 47 3.44 -5.50 -1.15
CA ALA A 47 4.57 -5.46 -2.07
C ALA A 47 4.91 -6.87 -2.56
N ALA A 48 5.09 -7.05 -3.87
CA ALA A 48 5.57 -8.30 -4.44
C ALA A 48 7.02 -8.57 -4.01
N LEU A 49 7.35 -9.78 -3.55
CA LEU A 49 8.68 -10.07 -2.99
C LEU A 49 9.80 -10.08 -4.02
N ASP A 50 9.49 -10.43 -5.28
CA ASP A 50 10.47 -10.51 -6.37
C ASP A 50 10.75 -9.14 -7.02
N ARG A 51 9.81 -8.20 -6.93
CA ARG A 51 9.87 -6.93 -7.66
C ARG A 51 9.63 -5.67 -6.84
N GLY A 52 9.13 -5.79 -5.61
CA GLY A 52 8.71 -4.65 -4.83
C GLY A 52 7.54 -3.87 -5.45
N ASP A 53 6.89 -4.41 -6.48
CA ASP A 53 5.71 -3.81 -7.13
C ASP A 53 4.58 -3.75 -6.09
N LEU A 54 3.89 -2.62 -6.02
CA LEU A 54 2.82 -2.37 -5.06
C LEU A 54 1.47 -2.74 -5.64
N SER A 55 0.61 -3.33 -4.82
CA SER A 55 -0.80 -3.55 -5.16
C SER A 55 -1.67 -3.47 -3.92
N ILE A 56 -2.98 -3.28 -4.11
CA ILE A 56 -3.96 -3.27 -3.03
C ILE A 56 -4.68 -4.61 -3.03
N HIS A 57 -4.70 -5.26 -1.87
CA HIS A 57 -5.28 -6.58 -1.68
C HIS A 57 -6.51 -6.52 -0.78
N LEU A 58 -7.58 -7.19 -1.20
CA LEU A 58 -8.85 -7.30 -0.47
C LEU A 58 -9.00 -8.69 0.15
N PRO A 59 -8.97 -8.81 1.49
CA PRO A 59 -9.11 -10.09 2.15
C PRO A 59 -10.39 -10.81 1.71
N ARG A 60 -10.28 -12.11 1.40
CA ARG A 60 -11.38 -13.02 0.98
C ARG A 60 -12.04 -12.70 -0.37
N VAL A 61 -11.80 -11.53 -0.95
CA VAL A 61 -12.24 -11.19 -2.30
C VAL A 61 -11.16 -11.59 -3.30
N ASP A 62 -9.92 -11.21 -3.00
CA ASP A 62 -8.78 -11.57 -3.81
C ASP A 62 -8.27 -12.97 -3.39
N GLY A 63 -7.80 -13.72 -4.38
CA GLY A 63 -7.17 -15.02 -4.15
C GLY A 63 -5.89 -14.90 -3.30
N PRO A 64 -5.37 -16.00 -2.77
CA PRO A 64 -4.21 -15.96 -1.88
C PRO A 64 -2.98 -15.31 -2.53
N CYS A 65 -2.31 -14.43 -1.79
CA CYS A 65 -1.14 -13.66 -2.25
C CYS A 65 0.16 -14.32 -1.75
N TRP A 66 0.60 -15.38 -2.42
CA TRP A 66 1.71 -16.24 -1.95
C TRP A 66 3.11 -15.65 -2.11
N ASN A 67 3.29 -14.61 -2.94
CA ASN A 67 4.60 -13.99 -3.21
C ASN A 67 4.60 -12.49 -2.90
N SER A 68 3.95 -12.10 -1.81
CA SER A 68 3.89 -10.71 -1.38
C SER A 68 4.10 -10.59 0.13
N VAL A 69 4.50 -9.39 0.55
CA VAL A 69 4.54 -8.99 1.96
C VAL A 69 3.48 -7.91 2.19
N PRO A 70 2.63 -8.05 3.21
CA PRO A 70 1.75 -6.96 3.62
C PRO A 70 2.57 -5.82 4.22
N LEU A 71 2.33 -4.60 3.76
CA LEU A 71 3.00 -3.40 4.25
C LEU A 71 2.21 -2.79 5.41
N PHE A 72 0.92 -2.55 5.19
CA PHE A 72 -0.06 -2.21 6.23
C PHE A 72 -1.47 -2.61 5.79
N HIS A 73 -2.38 -2.69 6.76
CA HIS A 73 -3.80 -2.98 6.56
C HIS A 73 -4.64 -1.90 7.24
N LEU A 74 -5.69 -1.45 6.57
CA LEU A 74 -6.59 -0.42 7.10
C LEU A 74 -8.05 -0.82 6.92
N HIS A 75 -8.85 -0.51 7.92
CA HIS A 75 -10.30 -0.49 7.87
C HIS A 75 -10.80 0.89 7.42
N ARG A 76 -12.10 0.95 7.09
CA ARG A 76 -12.74 2.17 6.62
C ARG A 76 -12.60 3.31 7.65
N GLY A 77 -12.04 4.43 7.19
CA GLY A 77 -11.85 5.63 8.01
C GLY A 77 -10.53 5.65 8.79
N GLU A 78 -9.75 4.58 8.74
CA GLU A 78 -8.38 4.57 9.24
C GLU A 78 -7.43 5.20 8.21
N ILE A 79 -6.30 5.67 8.72
CA ILE A 79 -5.22 6.25 7.92
C ILE A 79 -3.89 5.63 8.35
N PRO A 80 -2.91 5.46 7.44
CA PRO A 80 -1.60 4.97 7.82
C PRO A 80 -0.93 5.94 8.78
N SER A 81 -0.33 5.40 9.83
CA SER A 81 0.52 6.16 10.74
C SER A 81 1.89 6.44 10.13
N ASP A 82 2.65 7.35 10.74
CA ASP A 82 4.05 7.59 10.38
C ASP A 82 4.90 6.30 10.49
N ILE A 83 4.56 5.43 11.43
CA ILE A 83 5.25 4.15 11.62
C ILE A 83 4.94 3.19 10.45
N ASP A 84 3.71 3.19 9.95
CA ASP A 84 3.34 2.36 8.78
C ASP A 84 4.13 2.79 7.55
N TRP A 85 4.30 4.10 7.34
CA TRP A 85 5.10 4.63 6.24
C TRP A 85 6.60 4.38 6.40
N ALA A 86 7.13 4.54 7.62
CA ALA A 86 8.53 4.21 7.91
C ALA A 86 8.81 2.72 7.68
N THR A 87 7.92 1.84 8.15
CA THR A 87 8.01 0.39 7.97
C THR A 87 7.92 0.01 6.50
N THR A 88 6.95 0.58 5.78
CA THR A 88 6.80 0.40 4.33
C THR A 88 8.08 0.74 3.60
N SER A 89 8.68 1.91 3.89
CA SER A 89 9.93 2.34 3.26
C SER A 89 11.08 1.39 3.57
N GLY A 90 11.23 0.96 4.83
CA GLY A 90 12.29 0.02 5.23
C GLY A 90 12.14 -1.37 4.59
N ILE A 91 10.91 -1.87 4.42
CA ILE A 91 10.65 -3.12 3.70
C ILE A 91 11.03 -2.97 2.23
N LEU A 92 10.57 -1.91 1.56
CA LEU A 92 10.88 -1.66 0.16
C LEU A 92 12.39 -1.53 -0.06
N GLU A 93 13.10 -0.81 0.81
CA GLU A 93 14.56 -0.70 0.72
C GLU A 93 15.24 -2.06 0.84
N LYS A 94 14.74 -2.93 1.72
CA LYS A 94 15.26 -4.29 1.86
C LYS A 94 15.00 -5.09 0.59
N LEU A 95 13.81 -5.01 0.00
CA LEU A 95 13.48 -5.70 -1.25
C LEU A 95 14.36 -5.23 -2.41
N GLU A 96 14.63 -3.92 -2.54
CA GLU A 96 15.53 -3.40 -3.58
C GLU A 96 16.99 -3.87 -3.41
N ARG A 97 17.46 -4.08 -2.17
CA ARG A 97 18.84 -4.58 -1.93
C ARG A 97 19.08 -6.02 -2.37
N TYR A 98 18.03 -6.83 -2.48
CA TYR A 98 18.13 -8.24 -2.82
C TYR A 98 17.67 -8.56 -4.26
N ARG A 99 17.53 -7.53 -5.10
CA ARG A 99 17.40 -7.65 -6.55
C ARG A 99 18.77 -7.78 -7.21
#